data_AF-A0A348G2P9-F1
#
_entry.id   AF-A0A348G2P9-F1
#
_cell.length_a   1.000
_cell.length_b   1.000
_cell.length_c   1.000
_cell.angle_alpha   90.00
_cell.angle_beta   90.00
_cell.angle_gamma   90.00
#
_symmetry.space_group_name_H-M   'P 1'
#
loop_
_entity.id
_entity.type
_entity.pdbx_description
1 polymer ?
#
loop_
_entity_poly.entity_id
_entity_poly.type
_entity_poly.pdbx_seq_one_letter_code
_entity_poly.pdbx_strand_id
1 'polypeptide(L)' 'MIVSFRDDWLRAFFVDDVASKAIPPDLESRLFRKLQMIDDAATDQDLRVPPSNHF' A
#
# COMPACT_ATOMS: atom_id res chain seq x y z
N MET A 1 8.98 -1.20 -6.98
CA MET A 1 7.85 -1.80 -7.72
C MET A 1 7.47 -3.12 -7.06
N ILE A 2 6.22 -3.30 -6.66
CA ILE A 2 5.70 -4.55 -6.12
C ILE A 2 5.65 -5.59 -7.25
N VAL A 3 6.35 -6.70 -7.06
CA VAL A 3 6.51 -7.74 -8.09
C VAL A 3 5.35 -8.74 -8.09
N SER A 4 4.74 -9.00 -6.93
CA SER A 4 3.67 -9.97 -6.79
C SER A 4 2.78 -9.68 -5.60
N PHE A 5 1.51 -10.06 -5.72
CA PHE A 5 0.55 -10.09 -4.62
C PHE A 5 0.17 -11.55 -4.34
N ARG A 6 0.11 -11.92 -3.06
CA ARG A 6 -0.41 -13.24 -2.65
C ARG A 6 -1.92 -13.32 -2.86
N ASP A 7 -2.60 -12.21 -2.59
CA ASP A 7 -4.04 -12.10 -2.53
C ASP A 7 -4.54 -11.28 -3.73
N ASP A 8 -5.36 -11.90 -4.59
CA ASP A 8 -5.87 -11.25 -5.81
C ASP A 8 -6.72 -9.99 -5.49
N TRP A 9 -7.45 -10.01 -4.38
CA TRP A 9 -8.25 -8.86 -3.95
C TRP A 9 -7.37 -7.66 -3.58
N LEU A 10 -6.15 -7.89 -3.09
CA LEU A 10 -5.23 -6.82 -2.71
C LEU A 10 -4.59 -6.20 -3.95
N ARG A 11 -4.30 -7.03 -4.97
CA ARG A 11 -3.89 -6.55 -6.28
C ARG A 11 -4.97 -5.69 -6.92
N ALA A 12 -6.22 -6.18 -6.98
CA ALA A 12 -7.32 -5.44 -7.59
C ALA A 12 -7.57 -4.10 -6.88
N PHE A 13 -7.45 -4.08 -5.55
CA PHE A 13 -7.48 -2.83 -4.79
C PHE A 13 -6.39 -1.85 -5.18
N PHE A 14 -5.14 -2.29 -5.30
CA PHE A 14 -4.01 -1.38 -5.55
C PHE A 14 -3.85 -0.97 -7.01
N VAL A 15 -4.04 -1.90 -7.94
CA VAL A 15 -3.76 -1.72 -9.37
C VAL A 15 -5.00 -1.24 -10.12
N ASP A 16 -6.16 -1.81 -9.81
CA ASP A 16 -7.40 -1.59 -10.56
C ASP A 16 -8.37 -0.63 -9.83
N ASP A 17 -7.96 -0.07 -8.68
CA ASP A 17 -8.76 0.82 -7.83
C ASP A 17 -10.13 0.22 -7.43
N VAL A 18 -10.16 -1.10 -7.19
CA VAL A 18 -11.37 -1.84 -6.83
C VAL A 18 -11.48 -1.99 -5.31
N ALA A 19 -12.50 -1.36 -4.71
CA ALA A 19 -12.81 -1.54 -3.30
C ALA A 19 -13.06 -3.02 -2.95
N SER A 20 -12.51 -3.46 -1.81
CA SER A 20 -12.64 -4.84 -1.34
C SER A 20 -13.31 -4.88 0.02
N LYS A 21 -14.24 -5.82 0.20
CA LYS A 21 -14.88 -6.09 1.50
C LYS A 21 -13.91 -6.58 2.58
N ALA A 22 -12.69 -6.96 2.18
CA ALA A 22 -11.62 -7.34 3.10
C ALA A 22 -10.95 -6.12 3.77
N ILE A 23 -11.21 -4.90 3.28
CA ILE A 23 -10.60 -3.66 3.77
C ILE A 23 -11.68 -2.81 4.45
N PRO A 24 -11.54 -2.50 5.74
CA PRO A 24 -12.39 -1.50 6.39
C PRO A 24 -12.26 -0.12 5.71
N PRO A 25 -13.36 0.62 5.47
CA PRO A 25 -13.31 1.90 4.75
C PRO A 25 -12.36 2.94 5.37
N ASP A 26 -12.23 2.95 6.69
CA ASP A 26 -11.34 3.84 7.45
C ASP A 26 -9.84 3.50 7.31
N LEU A 27 -9.55 2.35 6.71
CA LEU A 27 -8.20 1.86 6.44
C LEU A 27 -7.81 1.94 4.96
N GLU A 28 -8.74 2.15 4.03
CA GLU A 28 -8.45 2.16 2.58
C GLU A 28 -7.34 3.17 2.24
N SER A 29 -7.48 4.44 2.62
CA SER A 29 -6.46 5.46 2.33
C SER A 29 -5.11 5.15 2.97
N ARG A 30 -5.11 4.59 4.19
CA ARG A 30 -3.88 4.23 4.90
C ARG A 30 -3.19 3.02 4.28
N LEU A 31 -3.96 2.03 3.87
CA LEU A 31 -3.45 0.83 3.19
C LEU A 31 -2.88 1.21 1.83
N PHE A 32 -3.63 1.97 1.03
CA PHE A 32 -3.17 2.44 -0.28
C PHE A 32 -1.85 3.20 -0.16
N ARG A 33 -1.76 4.13 0.79
CA ARG A 33 -0.52 4.90 1.01
C ARG A 33 0.67 4.00 1.38
N LYS A 34 0.46 2.96 2.18
CA LYS A 34 1.52 2.00 2.53
C LYS A 34 1.96 1.18 1.32
N LEU A 35 1.02 0.73 0.48
CA LEU A 35 1.35 0.00 -0.74
C LEU A 35 2.13 0.88 -1.72
N GLN A 36 1.76 2.15 -1.87
CA GLN A 36 2.54 3.12 -2.65
C GLN A 36 3.97 3.24 -2.12
N MET A 37 4.18 3.36 -0.81
CA MET A 37 5.53 3.42 -0.25
C MET A 37 6.37 2.18 -0.56
N ILE A 38 5.75 0.99 -0.54
CA ILE A 38 6.43 -0.27 -0.89
C ILE A 38 6.72 -0.32 -2.40
N ASP A 39 5.78 0.16 -3.22
CA ASP A 39 5.95 0.22 -4.67
C ASP A 39 7.03 1.21 -5.10
N ASP A 40 7.13 2.36 -4.42
CA ASP A 40 8.11 3.41 -4.71
C ASP A 40 9.51 3.09 -4.14
N ALA A 41 9.62 2.23 -3.12
CA ALA A 41 10.89 1.92 -2.48
C ALA A 41 11.86 1.24 -3.46
N ALA A 42 13.07 1.80 -3.57
CA ALA A 42 14.18 1.23 -4.32
C ALA A 42 15.10 0.41 -3.42
N THR A 43 15.12 0.72 -2.13
CA THR A 43 15.95 0.09 -1.10
C THR A 43 15.16 -0.13 0.19
N ASP A 44 15.65 -1.01 1.07
CA ASP A 44 15.07 -1.21 2.40
C ASP A 44 15.17 0.03 3.30
N GLN A 45 16.10 0.94 3.01
CA GLN A 45 16.27 2.21 3.75
C GLN A 45 15.09 3.16 3.51
N ASP A 46 14.48 3.14 2.32
CA ASP A 46 13.34 3.99 1.97
C ASP A 46 12.13 3.72 2.87
N LEU A 47 12.03 2.49 3.39
CA LEU A 47 10.97 2.05 4.31
C LEU A 47 11.24 2.43 5.77
N ARG A 48 12.47 2.86 6.12
CA ARG A 48 12.84 3.24 7.49
C ARG A 48 12.47 4.67 7.86
N VAL A 49 12.07 5.50 6.88
CA VAL A 49 11.61 6.86 7.15
C VAL A 49 10.25 6.81 7.86
N PRO A 50 10.08 7.44 9.03
CA PRO A 50 8.84 7.32 9.79
C PRO A 50 7.67 7.90 8.98
N PRO A 51 6.62 7.11 8.66
CA PRO A 51 5.48 7.56 7.84
C PRO A 51 4.56 8.56 8.58
N SER A 52 4.99 9.08 9.73
CA SER A 52 4.21 9.90 10.65
C SER A 52 4.98 11.11 11.17
N ASN A 53 5.99 11.59 10.44
CA ASN A 53 6.62 12.87 10.77
C ASN A 53 5.68 13.99 10.30
N HIS A 54 4.77 14.40 11.17
CA HIS A 54 3.98 15.61 11.00
C HIS A 54 4.95 16.80 10.88
N PHE A 55 5.06 17.39 9.68
CA PHE A 55 5.54 18.76 9.48
C PHE A 55 4.36 19.72 9.58
#